data_AF-A0A9D8G4V2-F1
#
_entry.id   AF-A0A9D8G4V2-F1
#
_cell.length_a   1.000
_cell.length_b   1.000
_cell.length_c   1.000
_cell.angle_alpha   90.00
_cell.angle_beta   90.00
_cell.angle_gamma   90.00
#
_symmetry.space_group_name_H-M   'P 1'
#
loop_
_entity.id
_entity.type
_entity.pdbx_description
1 polymer ?
#
loop_
_entity_poly.entity_id
_entity_poly.type
_entity_poly.pdbx_seq_one_letter_code
_entity_poly.pdbx_strand_id
1 'polypeptide(L)'
;MLKKLIPALCILSFTACAPAPKTDDVMEPAPAVEVPAGDQAMATETITFVGKSSIVDHPGHFMKFTIATTPAAAFEETSITATIDLTSVMTDSQGLDGHLQREDFFNTAVY
;
A
#
# COMPACT_ATOMS: atom_id res chain seq x y z
N MET A 1 -0.90 36.30 31.79
CA MET A 1 -0.71 35.95 30.37
C MET A 1 0.71 35.44 30.17
N LEU A 2 0.91 34.14 30.30
CA LEU A 2 2.16 33.46 29.94
C LEU A 2 1.87 31.97 29.90
N LYS A 3 2.15 31.30 28.78
CA LYS A 3 2.81 30.00 28.75
C LYS A 3 3.13 29.63 27.31
N LYS A 4 4.42 29.67 27.02
CA LYS A 4 5.06 29.22 25.80
C LYS A 4 4.79 27.72 25.64
N LEU A 5 4.45 27.37 24.41
CA LEU A 5 4.28 26.02 23.89
C LEU A 5 5.65 25.34 23.82
N ILE A 6 5.83 24.22 24.54
CA ILE A 6 6.92 23.27 24.32
C ILE A 6 6.23 21.94 24.02
N PRO A 7 6.27 21.41 22.79
CA PRO A 7 5.75 20.08 22.52
C PRO A 7 6.69 19.04 23.14
N ALA A 8 6.12 18.23 24.02
CA ALA A 8 6.77 17.12 24.69
C ALA A 8 7.29 16.10 23.65
N LEU A 9 8.61 15.93 23.66
CA LEU A 9 9.36 14.91 22.95
C LEU A 9 8.98 13.53 23.54
N CYS A 10 8.13 12.76 22.86
CA CYS A 10 7.88 11.36 23.19
C CYS A 10 9.09 10.52 22.79
N ILE A 11 9.92 10.21 23.79
CA ILE A 11 11.10 9.36 23.68
C ILE A 11 10.62 7.92 23.47
N LEU A 12 10.83 7.35 22.27
CA LEU A 12 10.76 5.91 22.07
C LEU A 12 11.93 5.26 22.80
N SER A 13 11.64 4.58 23.90
CA SER A 13 12.60 3.75 24.62
C SER A 13 12.93 2.52 23.77
N PHE A 14 14.08 2.55 23.10
CA PHE A 14 14.73 1.31 22.64
C PHE A 14 15.31 0.60 23.86
N THR A 15 14.63 -0.44 24.34
CA THR A 15 15.23 -1.37 25.29
C THR A 15 16.35 -2.12 24.56
N ALA A 16 17.59 -1.69 24.80
CA ALA A 16 18.79 -2.39 24.36
C ALA A 16 18.85 -3.76 25.06
N CYS A 17 18.74 -4.84 24.29
CA CYS A 17 19.04 -6.18 24.77
C CYS A 17 20.58 -6.29 24.93
N ALA A 18 21.04 -6.48 26.17
CA ALA A 18 22.44 -6.73 26.46
C ALA A 18 22.92 -8.05 25.81
N PRO A 19 24.20 -8.17 25.42
CA PRO A 19 24.72 -9.42 24.90
C PRO A 19 24.95 -10.41 26.03
N ALA A 20 24.31 -11.58 25.96
CA ALA A 20 24.55 -12.71 26.84
C ALA A 20 25.76 -13.54 26.34
N PRO A 21 26.48 -14.24 27.23
CA PRO A 21 27.82 -14.77 26.98
C PRO A 21 27.79 -16.01 26.07
N LYS A 22 28.90 -16.22 25.35
CA LYS A 22 29.11 -17.38 24.48
C LYS A 22 29.25 -18.65 25.32
N THR A 23 28.50 -19.68 24.95
CA THR A 23 28.79 -21.07 25.31
C THR A 23 28.34 -21.94 24.13
N ASP A 24 29.28 -22.66 23.54
CA ASP A 24 29.06 -23.66 22.49
C ASP A 24 28.21 -24.81 23.04
N ASP A 25 27.09 -25.15 22.38
CA ASP A 25 26.61 -26.54 22.30
C ASP A 25 25.44 -26.71 21.28
N VAL A 26 25.65 -27.68 20.40
CA VAL A 26 24.74 -28.55 19.63
C VAL A 26 23.40 -28.00 19.11
N MET A 27 23.29 -27.97 17.77
CA MET A 27 22.11 -27.62 16.99
C MET A 27 21.03 -28.72 17.02
N GLU A 28 19.96 -28.49 17.79
CA GLU A 28 18.67 -29.16 17.66
C GLU A 28 17.76 -28.27 16.77
N PRO A 29 17.01 -28.81 15.79
CA PRO A 29 16.23 -27.98 14.88
C PRO A 29 15.13 -27.23 15.63
N ALA A 30 15.14 -25.91 15.52
CA ALA A 30 14.16 -25.04 16.16
C ALA A 30 12.71 -25.40 15.72
N PRO A 31 11.75 -25.42 16.64
CA PRO A 31 10.35 -25.70 16.32
C PRO A 31 9.81 -24.64 15.35
N ALA A 32 9.05 -25.11 14.36
CA ALA A 32 8.37 -24.24 13.41
C ALA A 32 7.48 -23.24 14.16
N VAL A 33 7.74 -21.95 13.96
CA VAL A 33 6.89 -20.87 14.46
C VAL A 33 5.62 -20.87 13.62
N GLU A 34 4.52 -21.37 14.19
CA GLU A 34 3.19 -21.15 13.63
C GLU A 34 2.87 -19.66 13.72
N VAL A 35 2.82 -18.98 12.57
CA VAL A 35 2.33 -17.61 12.49
C VAL A 35 0.83 -17.67 12.72
N PRO A 36 0.29 -17.13 13.84
CA PRO A 36 -1.14 -17.12 14.05
C PRO A 36 -1.79 -16.33 12.92
N ALA A 37 -2.84 -16.89 12.34
CA ALA A 37 -3.71 -16.21 11.38
C ALA A 37 -4.36 -15.01 12.08
N GLY A 38 -3.62 -13.90 12.12
CA GLY A 38 -4.11 -12.62 12.58
C GLY A 38 -5.20 -12.17 11.62
N ASP A 39 -6.38 -11.92 12.18
CA ASP A 39 -7.59 -11.42 11.55
C ASP A 39 -7.23 -10.29 10.57
N GLN A 40 -7.03 -10.65 9.30
CA GLN A 40 -6.75 -9.67 8.25
C GLN A 40 -8.09 -9.00 7.98
N ALA A 41 -8.29 -7.83 8.59
CA ALA A 41 -9.36 -6.92 8.20
C ALA A 41 -9.34 -6.85 6.66
N MET A 42 -10.47 -7.22 6.03
CA MET A 42 -10.63 -7.21 4.59
C MET A 42 -10.33 -5.79 4.09
N ALA A 43 -9.11 -5.52 3.67
CA ALA A 43 -8.76 -4.27 3.05
C ALA A 43 -9.59 -4.18 1.78
N THR A 44 -10.46 -3.18 1.68
CA THR A 44 -11.11 -2.86 0.41
C THR A 44 -10.00 -2.36 -0.51
N GLU A 45 -9.56 -3.22 -1.42
CA GLU A 45 -8.59 -2.87 -2.43
C GLU A 45 -9.15 -1.70 -3.26
N THR A 46 -8.33 -0.69 -3.49
CA THR A 46 -8.70 0.46 -4.32
C THR A 46 -7.48 0.92 -5.09
N ILE A 47 -7.70 1.35 -6.33
CA ILE A 47 -6.67 2.00 -7.15
C ILE A 47 -7.18 3.41 -7.44
N THR A 48 -6.48 4.40 -6.88
CA THR A 48 -6.89 5.82 -6.92
C THR A 48 -5.79 6.70 -7.50
N PHE A 49 -6.17 7.83 -8.09
CA PHE A 49 -5.27 8.86 -8.58
C PHE A 49 -5.82 10.26 -8.29
N VAL A 50 -4.98 11.29 -8.48
CA VAL A 50 -5.40 12.69 -8.44
C VAL A 50 -4.89 13.38 -9.71
N GLY A 51 -5.81 13.79 -10.58
CA GLY A 51 -5.52 14.60 -11.75
C GLY A 51 -5.42 16.07 -11.37
N LYS A 52 -4.23 16.66 -11.44
CA LYS A 52 -4.02 18.06 -11.06
C LYS A 52 -4.31 19.02 -12.21
N SER A 53 -4.95 20.14 -11.90
CA SER A 53 -5.05 21.30 -12.79
C SER A 53 -4.58 22.57 -12.09
N SER A 54 -4.54 23.69 -12.82
CA SER A 54 -4.19 25.00 -12.24
C SER A 54 -5.28 25.60 -11.36
N ILE A 55 -6.50 25.03 -11.37
CA ILE A 55 -7.67 25.59 -10.69
C ILE A 55 -8.20 24.62 -9.62
N VAL A 56 -8.40 23.35 -9.99
CA VAL A 56 -8.97 22.30 -9.13
C VAL A 56 -8.25 20.96 -9.38
N ASP A 57 -8.01 20.21 -8.31
CA ASP A 57 -7.55 18.82 -8.39
C ASP A 57 -8.76 17.88 -8.45
N HIS A 58 -8.73 16.91 -9.37
CA HIS A 58 -9.79 15.92 -9.58
C HIS A 58 -9.36 14.56 -9.01
N PRO A 59 -9.96 14.09 -7.90
CA PRO A 59 -9.73 12.73 -7.43
C PRO A 59 -10.38 11.74 -8.40
N GLY A 60 -9.71 10.62 -8.65
CA GLY A 60 -10.22 9.54 -9.49
C GLY A 60 -9.86 8.16 -8.98
N HIS A 61 -10.57 7.15 -9.48
CA HIS A 61 -10.38 5.74 -9.15
C HIS A 61 -10.82 4.84 -10.30
N PHE A 62 -10.41 3.57 -10.25
CA PHE A 62 -10.89 2.54 -11.17
C PHE A 62 -11.82 1.59 -10.43
N MET A 63 -13.04 1.42 -10.93
CA MET A 63 -14.01 0.51 -10.31
C MET A 63 -13.72 -0.97 -10.56
N LYS A 64 -12.96 -1.28 -11.61
CA LYS A 64 -12.69 -2.66 -12.04
C LYS A 64 -11.20 -2.88 -12.24
N PHE A 65 -10.66 -3.77 -11.43
CA PHE A 65 -9.29 -4.23 -11.55
C PHE A 65 -9.18 -5.62 -10.90
N THR A 66 -8.09 -6.31 -11.20
CA THR A 66 -7.71 -7.58 -10.56
C THR A 66 -6.28 -7.47 -10.08
N ILE A 67 -6.01 -7.98 -8.88
CA ILE A 67 -4.68 -8.08 -8.31
C ILE A 67 -4.32 -9.56 -8.16
N ALA A 68 -3.14 -9.93 -8.64
CA ALA A 68 -2.58 -11.26 -8.50
C ALA A 68 -1.21 -11.15 -7.83
N THR A 69 -1.03 -11.90 -6.74
CA THR A 69 0.25 -11.99 -6.03
C THR A 69 0.87 -13.35 -6.28
N THR A 70 2.14 -13.36 -6.70
CA THR A 70 2.94 -14.59 -6.79
C THR A 70 3.90 -14.62 -5.61
N PRO A 71 3.58 -15.37 -4.53
CA PRO A 71 4.40 -15.41 -3.32
C PRO A 71 5.73 -16.12 -3.59
N ALA A 72 6.79 -15.67 -2.92
CA ALA A 72 8.11 -16.28 -2.93
C ALA A 72 8.60 -16.56 -1.50
N ALA A 73 9.74 -17.25 -1.38
CA ALA A 73 10.30 -17.59 -0.07
C ALA A 73 10.83 -16.35 0.67
N ALA A 74 11.44 -15.41 -0.06
CA ALA A 74 11.78 -14.08 0.43
C ALA A 74 10.69 -13.07 0.01
N PHE A 75 10.38 -12.12 0.89
CA PHE A 75 9.36 -11.11 0.59
C PHE A 75 9.77 -10.23 -0.59
N GLU A 76 11.07 -9.94 -0.71
CA GLU A 76 11.68 -9.14 -1.77
C GLU A 76 11.57 -9.81 -3.15
N GLU A 77 11.33 -11.13 -3.19
CA GLU A 77 11.13 -11.91 -4.41
C GLU A 77 9.64 -12.07 -4.78
N THR A 78 8.73 -11.65 -3.90
CA THR A 78 7.29 -11.69 -4.17
C THR A 78 6.94 -10.66 -5.23
N SER A 79 6.10 -11.05 -6.19
CA SER A 79 5.62 -10.14 -7.23
C SER A 79 4.11 -9.91 -7.11
N ILE A 80 3.69 -8.69 -7.45
CA ILE A 80 2.29 -8.27 -7.51
C ILE A 80 2.04 -7.77 -8.93
N THR A 81 1.01 -8.31 -9.57
CA THR A 81 0.52 -7.86 -10.88
C THR A 81 -0.88 -7.30 -10.70
N ALA A 82 -1.10 -6.07 -11.14
CA ALA A 82 -2.42 -5.47 -11.21
C ALA A 82 -2.83 -5.31 -12.68
N THR A 83 -4.07 -5.70 -13.00
CA THR A 83 -4.70 -5.45 -14.30
C THR A 83 -5.90 -4.57 -14.07
N ILE A 84 -5.96 -3.44 -14.78
CA ILE A 84 -6.99 -2.43 -14.61
C ILE A 84 -7.83 -2.38 -15.89
N ASP A 85 -9.15 -2.40 -15.76
CA ASP A 85 -10.05 -2.07 -16.87
C ASP A 85 -10.17 -0.54 -16.95
N LEU A 86 -9.54 0.06 -17.96
CA LEU A 86 -9.48 1.50 -18.14
C LEU A 86 -10.85 2.13 -18.40
N THR A 87 -11.83 1.37 -18.89
CA THR A 87 -13.22 1.86 -19.07
C THR A 87 -13.93 2.11 -17.74
N SER A 88 -13.37 1.61 -16.64
CA SER A 88 -13.92 1.75 -15.28
C SER A 88 -13.43 3.00 -14.54
N VAL A 89 -12.71 3.89 -15.22
CA VAL A 89 -12.26 5.16 -14.65
C VAL A 89 -13.46 6.01 -14.22
N MET A 90 -13.39 6.51 -12.99
CA MET A 90 -14.35 7.46 -12.43
C MET A 90 -13.63 8.57 -11.70
N THR A 91 -14.15 9.78 -11.83
CA THR A 91 -13.71 10.99 -11.16
C THR A 91 -14.89 11.63 -10.45
N ASP A 92 -14.69 12.83 -9.91
CA ASP A 92 -15.74 13.68 -9.38
C ASP A 92 -16.61 14.35 -10.47
N SER A 93 -16.31 14.11 -11.76
CA SER A 93 -17.03 14.69 -12.90
C SER A 93 -17.27 13.69 -14.02
N GLN A 94 -18.53 13.36 -14.27
CA GLN A 94 -18.93 12.43 -15.35
C GLN A 94 -18.43 12.89 -16.74
N GLY A 95 -18.36 14.19 -16.98
CA GLY A 95 -17.83 14.73 -18.23
C GLY A 95 -16.33 14.45 -18.40
N LEU A 96 -15.58 14.47 -17.30
CA LEU A 96 -14.16 14.13 -17.27
C LEU A 96 -13.96 12.62 -17.45
N ASP A 97 -14.81 11.78 -16.85
CA ASP A 97 -14.76 10.32 -17.02
C ASP A 97 -14.80 9.93 -18.51
N GLY A 98 -15.76 10.50 -19.25
CA GLY A 98 -15.89 10.28 -20.68
C GLY A 98 -14.80 10.92 -21.53
N HIS A 99 -14.10 11.94 -21.03
CA HIS A 99 -12.95 12.54 -21.71
C HIS A 99 -11.69 11.68 -21.55
N LEU A 100 -11.44 11.17 -20.34
CA LEU A 100 -10.29 10.32 -20.04
C LEU A 100 -10.27 9.03 -20.88
N GLN A 101 -11.43 8.57 -21.33
CA GLN A 101 -11.54 7.37 -22.17
C GLN A 101 -11.12 7.56 -23.64
N ARG A 102 -11.00 8.82 -24.11
CA ARG A 102 -10.75 9.17 -25.51
C ARG A 102 -9.30 8.99 -25.92
N GLU A 103 -9.05 9.15 -27.22
CA GLU A 103 -7.75 8.93 -27.88
C GLU A 103 -6.61 9.82 -27.37
N ASP A 104 -6.94 10.97 -26.79
CA ASP A 104 -5.99 11.94 -26.24
C ASP A 104 -5.59 11.66 -24.79
N PHE A 105 -6.21 10.66 -24.16
CA PHE A 105 -5.89 10.20 -22.81
C PHE A 105 -5.63 8.68 -22.79
N PHE A 106 -6.51 7.88 -22.19
CA PHE A 106 -6.28 6.44 -22.04
C PHE A 106 -6.53 5.67 -23.33
N ASN A 107 -7.27 6.23 -24.29
CA ASN A 107 -7.62 5.59 -25.55
C ASN A 107 -8.18 4.17 -25.35
N THR A 108 -9.24 4.09 -24.54
CA THR A 108 -9.82 2.80 -24.09
C THR A 108 -10.47 1.97 -25.20
N ALA A 109 -10.62 2.56 -26.39
CA ALA A 109 -11.03 1.82 -27.58
C ALA A 109 -9.87 0.97 -28.16
N VAL A 110 -8.62 1.27 -27.78
CA VAL A 110 -7.40 0.61 -28.27
C VAL A 110 -6.71 -0.21 -27.18
N TYR A 111 -6.68 0.30 -25.94
CA TYR A 111 -6.00 -0.31 -24.78
C TYR A 111 -6.97 -0.70 -23.67
#